data_AF-A0A6G2Q8F6-F1
#
_entry.id   AF-A0A6G2Q8F6-F1
#
_cell.length_a   1.000
_cell.length_b   1.000
_cell.length_c   1.000
_cell.angle_alpha   90.00
_cell.angle_beta   90.00
_cell.angle_gamma   90.00
#
_symmetry.space_group_name_H-M   'P 1'
#
loop_
_entity.id
_entity.type
_entity.pdbx_description
1 polymer ?
#
loop_
_entity_poly.entity_id
_entity_poly.type
_entity_poly.pdbx_seq_one_letter_code
_entity_poly.pdbx_strand_id
1 'polypeptide(L)'
;MQDQATEVTAAGIARLAGVGRAAVSNWRRRHADFPKPVGGTETSPSFALAEVEGWLRKQGKLAEVPLRERVWQQLAGHPEGPLTALVHAGCTLLLIHERSTVWLAASAGSDERLARLLPGALAQVLTPRLGALAGVLMSGVGAPDDVNTSDDSQATDRRSTAPGVNTAPTTPDVNIPDSSGASGSPNTPPPLLPSVPLLRGAAELAAEVGARQAFEFLLGRHLDANPRQYTLTPAELAALMADLAGPARTALDPACGTGALLRAVDTRPEQWLHAQDSAPDLAALTALRLALHSRAGVRAAAGDALRADAFPELRADVVLCHPPFNERNWGHDELAYDPRWEYGFPARTESELAWVQHALARLTDGGTAVLLMPPAAASRRSGRRIRADLLR
;
A
#
# COMPACT_ATOMS: atom_id res chain seq x y z
N MET A 1 26.41 40.73 6.93
CA MET A 1 27.26 40.35 5.79
C MET A 1 26.35 39.55 4.85
N GLN A 2 25.86 40.22 3.80
CA GLN A 2 25.02 39.78 2.69
C GLN A 2 24.13 38.54 2.91
N ASP A 3 22.85 38.80 3.23
CA ASP A 3 21.76 37.87 2.90
C ASP A 3 21.87 37.55 1.41
N GLN A 4 22.16 36.30 1.05
CA GLN A 4 22.01 35.84 -0.33
C GLN A 4 20.51 35.85 -0.63
N ALA A 5 19.99 36.99 -1.07
CA ALA A 5 18.62 37.10 -1.55
C ALA A 5 18.48 36.10 -2.69
N THR A 6 17.71 35.03 -2.46
CA THR A 6 17.47 34.01 -3.48
C THR A 6 16.82 34.72 -4.68
N GLU A 7 17.52 34.72 -5.81
CA GLU A 7 17.03 35.37 -7.02
C GLU A 7 16.21 34.40 -7.86
N VAL A 8 15.12 34.89 -8.45
CA VAL A 8 14.25 34.12 -9.34
C VAL A 8 14.13 34.81 -10.69
N THR A 9 14.28 34.04 -11.78
CA THR A 9 14.06 34.56 -13.14
C THR A 9 12.58 34.61 -13.48
N ALA A 10 12.18 35.36 -14.50
CA ALA A 10 10.79 35.39 -14.97
C ALA A 10 10.22 33.98 -15.29
N ALA A 11 11.07 33.02 -15.70
CA ALA A 11 10.65 31.63 -15.88
C ALA A 11 10.39 30.91 -14.54
N GLY A 12 11.15 31.22 -13.49
CA GLY A 12 10.88 30.75 -12.13
C GLY A 12 9.58 31.33 -11.56
N ILE A 13 9.33 32.63 -11.77
CA ILE A 13 8.07 33.29 -11.37
C ILE A 13 6.86 32.62 -12.05
N ALA A 14 7.00 32.30 -13.34
CA ALA A 14 5.94 31.64 -14.11
C ALA A 14 5.59 30.26 -13.52
N ARG A 15 6.60 29.50 -13.07
CA ARG A 15 6.39 28.21 -12.39
C ARG A 15 5.72 28.39 -11.02
N LEU A 16 6.15 29.36 -10.21
CA LEU A 16 5.54 29.65 -8.90
C LEU A 16 4.07 30.03 -8.99
N ALA A 17 3.69 30.70 -10.08
CA ALA A 17 2.32 31.15 -10.32
C ALA A 17 1.50 30.20 -11.21
N GLY A 18 2.05 29.05 -11.63
CA GLY A 18 1.34 28.08 -12.49
C GLY A 18 0.93 28.62 -13.86
N VAL A 19 1.67 29.58 -14.43
CA VAL A 19 1.35 30.25 -15.71
C VAL A 19 2.51 30.19 -16.72
N GLY A 20 2.25 30.60 -17.96
CA GLY A 20 3.30 30.77 -18.97
C GLY A 20 4.13 32.06 -18.79
N ARG A 21 5.36 32.09 -19.32
CA ARG A 21 6.28 33.26 -19.23
C ARG A 21 5.68 34.56 -19.78
N ALA A 22 4.78 34.47 -20.76
CA ALA A 22 4.07 35.61 -21.32
C ALA A 22 3.17 36.33 -20.29
N ALA A 23 2.61 35.60 -19.32
CA ALA A 23 1.81 36.19 -18.24
C ALA A 23 2.69 37.04 -17.32
N VAL A 24 3.89 36.56 -16.96
CA VAL A 24 4.87 37.31 -16.16
C VAL A 24 5.34 38.57 -16.88
N SER A 25 5.60 38.49 -18.19
CA SER A 25 5.92 39.66 -19.01
C SER A 25 4.77 40.68 -19.04
N ASN A 26 3.53 40.20 -19.12
CA ASN A 26 2.34 41.06 -19.06
C ASN A 26 2.20 41.73 -17.69
N TRP A 27 2.46 41.00 -16.59
CA TRP A 27 2.39 41.56 -15.25
C TRP A 27 3.39 42.68 -15.03
N ARG A 28 4.65 42.48 -15.45
CA ARG A 28 5.69 43.51 -15.42
C ARG A 28 5.29 44.81 -16.14
N ARG A 29 4.48 44.70 -17.19
CA ARG A 29 4.02 45.86 -17.97
C ARG A 29 2.80 46.54 -17.35
N ARG A 30 1.85 45.76 -16.82
CA ARG A 30 0.53 46.25 -16.37
C ARG A 30 0.49 46.62 -14.89
N HIS A 31 1.44 46.16 -14.10
CA HIS A 31 1.48 46.39 -12.66
C HIS A 31 2.73 47.18 -12.30
N ALA A 32 2.54 48.47 -11.98
CA ALA A 32 3.63 49.36 -11.58
C ALA A 32 4.26 48.97 -10.24
N ASP A 33 3.54 48.19 -9.42
CA ASP A 33 3.99 47.64 -8.15
C ASP A 33 4.66 46.25 -8.28
N PHE A 34 4.82 45.72 -9.50
CA PHE A 34 5.55 44.48 -9.71
C PHE A 34 7.02 44.63 -9.28
N PRO A 35 7.62 43.64 -8.59
CA PRO A 35 9.00 43.72 -8.09
C PRO A 35 10.01 44.11 -9.18
N LYS A 36 10.95 44.98 -8.82
CA LYS A 36 11.98 45.44 -9.75
C LYS A 36 13.08 44.37 -9.87
N PRO A 37 13.74 44.26 -11.04
CA PRO A 37 14.89 43.38 -11.16
C PRO A 37 16.00 43.76 -10.17
N VAL A 38 16.56 42.76 -9.51
CA VAL A 38 17.72 42.91 -8.60
C VAL A 38 19.02 42.42 -9.23
N GLY A 39 18.92 41.71 -10.37
CA GLY A 39 20.06 41.22 -11.15
C GLY A 39 19.67 40.72 -12.55
N GLY A 40 20.54 39.90 -13.15
CA GLY A 40 20.33 39.29 -14.46
C GLY A 40 20.72 40.18 -15.65
N THR A 41 20.32 39.77 -16.85
CA THR A 41 20.57 40.51 -18.10
C THR A 41 19.34 41.28 -18.55
N GLU A 42 19.48 42.23 -19.47
CA GLU A 42 18.33 42.95 -20.07
C GLU A 42 17.30 41.99 -20.68
N THR A 43 17.77 40.88 -21.25
CA THR A 43 16.94 39.84 -21.87
C THR A 43 16.41 38.80 -20.87
N SER A 44 17.03 38.65 -19.71
CA SER A 44 16.63 37.71 -18.66
C SER A 44 16.90 38.30 -17.26
N PRO A 45 16.06 39.25 -16.82
CA PRO A 45 16.18 39.85 -15.49
C PRO A 45 15.88 38.83 -14.39
N SER A 46 16.55 38.98 -13.26
CA SER A 46 16.29 38.25 -12.03
C SER A 46 15.70 39.19 -10.96
N PHE A 47 14.86 38.62 -10.09
CA PHE A 47 14.05 39.33 -9.11
C PHE A 47 14.29 38.72 -7.74
N ALA A 48 14.16 39.50 -6.67
CA ALA A 48 14.20 38.95 -5.31
C ALA A 48 12.99 38.03 -5.10
N LEU A 49 13.23 36.75 -4.78
CA LEU A 49 12.18 35.74 -4.61
C LEU A 49 11.14 36.16 -3.57
N ALA A 50 11.57 36.69 -2.42
CA ALA A 50 10.70 37.12 -1.35
C ALA A 50 9.72 38.24 -1.77
N GLU A 51 10.19 39.20 -2.58
CA GLU A 51 9.34 40.28 -3.10
C GLU A 51 8.33 39.76 -4.13
N VAL A 52 8.76 38.82 -4.98
CA VAL A 52 7.89 38.16 -5.96
C VAL A 52 6.81 37.34 -5.28
N GLU A 53 7.16 36.53 -4.30
CA GLU A 53 6.18 35.74 -3.54
C GLU A 53 5.22 36.62 -2.76
N GLY A 54 5.70 37.68 -2.13
CA GLY A 54 4.88 38.69 -1.46
C GLY A 54 3.88 39.34 -2.42
N TRP A 55 4.35 39.74 -3.61
CA TRP A 55 3.49 40.32 -4.64
C TRP A 55 2.48 39.31 -5.20
N LEU A 56 2.91 38.09 -5.53
CA LEU A 56 2.04 37.03 -6.04
C LEU A 56 0.95 36.68 -5.02
N ARG A 57 1.30 36.58 -3.73
CA ARG A 57 0.34 36.32 -2.64
C ARG A 57 -0.66 37.48 -2.51
N LYS A 58 -0.19 38.74 -2.52
CA LYS A 58 -1.04 39.94 -2.45
C LYS A 58 -2.02 40.03 -3.62
N GLN A 59 -1.62 39.58 -4.80
CA GLN A 59 -2.44 39.61 -6.01
C GLN A 59 -3.33 38.37 -6.17
N GLY A 60 -3.27 37.39 -5.25
CA GLY A 60 -3.94 36.09 -5.40
C GLY A 60 -3.44 35.28 -6.60
N LYS A 61 -2.21 35.55 -7.05
CA LYS A 61 -1.56 34.95 -8.24
C LYS A 61 -0.51 33.92 -7.89
N LEU A 62 -0.20 33.73 -6.61
CA LEU A 62 0.55 32.56 -6.19
C LEU A 62 -0.38 31.38 -6.43
N ALA A 63 0.00 30.46 -7.30
CA ALA A 63 -0.81 29.28 -7.49
C ALA A 63 -0.77 28.51 -6.16
N GLU A 64 -1.90 28.44 -5.46
CA GLU A 64 -2.05 27.40 -4.47
C GLU A 64 -1.87 26.08 -5.21
N VAL A 65 -0.90 25.28 -4.78
CA VAL A 65 -0.67 23.96 -5.36
C VAL A 65 -2.00 23.20 -5.25
N PRO A 66 -2.60 22.77 -6.38
CA PRO A 66 -3.88 22.07 -6.36
C PRO A 66 -3.82 20.92 -5.37
N LEU A 67 -4.92 20.65 -4.64
CA LEU A 67 -4.94 19.65 -3.57
C LEU A 67 -4.31 18.32 -3.98
N ARG A 68 -4.70 17.80 -5.15
CA ARG A 68 -4.13 16.58 -5.76
C ARG A 68 -2.60 16.60 -5.85
N GLU A 69 -2.03 17.72 -6.29
CA GLU A 69 -0.58 17.86 -6.44
C GLU A 69 0.11 18.04 -5.09
N ARG A 70 -0.53 18.72 -4.12
CA ARG A 70 0.00 18.88 -2.77
C ARG A 70 0.06 17.54 -2.02
N VAL A 71 -1.01 16.74 -2.10
CA VAL A 71 -1.07 15.39 -1.50
C VAL A 71 -0.04 14.48 -2.15
N TRP A 72 0.10 14.55 -3.48
CA TRP A 72 1.15 13.82 -4.19
C TRP A 72 2.56 14.21 -3.72
N GLN A 73 2.84 15.51 -3.56
CA GLN A 73 4.13 15.98 -3.05
C GLN A 73 4.43 15.48 -1.63
N GLN A 74 3.43 15.46 -0.74
CA GLN A 74 3.56 14.90 0.61
C GLN A 74 3.85 13.39 0.57
N LEU A 75 3.20 12.65 -0.32
CA LEU A 75 3.42 11.22 -0.50
C LEU A 75 4.82 10.94 -1.06
N ALA A 76 5.21 11.64 -2.13
CA ALA A 76 6.51 11.47 -2.78
C ALA A 76 7.68 11.89 -1.87
N GLY A 77 7.47 12.88 -0.99
CA GLY A 77 8.46 13.38 -0.04
C GLY A 77 8.42 12.71 1.35
N HIS A 78 7.64 11.64 1.52
CA HIS A 78 7.49 10.99 2.82
C HIS A 78 8.82 10.37 3.30
N PRO A 79 9.20 10.51 4.59
CA PRO A 79 10.52 10.07 5.09
C PRO A 79 10.76 8.57 4.98
N GLU A 80 9.72 7.75 5.16
CA GLU A 80 9.77 6.28 5.00
C GLU A 80 9.59 5.82 3.53
N GLY A 81 9.60 6.77 2.59
CA GLY A 81 9.44 6.52 1.16
C GLY A 81 7.98 6.49 0.68
N PRO A 82 7.77 6.59 -0.66
CA PRO A 82 6.45 6.76 -1.27
C PRO A 82 5.54 5.54 -1.16
N LEU A 83 6.08 4.32 -1.13
CA LEU A 83 5.29 3.09 -0.99
C LEU A 83 4.66 2.98 0.40
N THR A 84 5.45 3.15 1.45
CA THR A 84 4.98 3.23 2.84
C THR A 84 3.91 4.30 3.00
N ALA A 85 4.16 5.48 2.44
CA ALA A 85 3.23 6.60 2.44
C ALA A 85 1.89 6.26 1.74
N LEU A 86 1.95 5.57 0.60
CA LEU A 86 0.78 5.13 -0.14
C LEU A 86 -0.01 4.06 0.64
N VAL A 87 0.66 3.15 1.35
CA VAL A 87 0.02 2.19 2.26
C VAL A 87 -0.68 2.93 3.40
N HIS A 88 -0.03 3.89 4.05
CA HIS A 88 -0.62 4.68 5.14
C HIS A 88 -1.86 5.47 4.66
N ALA A 89 -1.75 6.11 3.49
CA ALA A 89 -2.86 6.80 2.85
C ALA A 89 -3.99 5.82 2.52
N GLY A 90 -3.70 4.66 1.94
CA GLY A 90 -4.69 3.63 1.61
C GLY A 90 -5.44 3.09 2.83
N CYS A 91 -4.74 2.79 3.93
CA CYS A 91 -5.35 2.40 5.20
C CYS A 91 -6.32 3.48 5.71
N THR A 92 -5.90 4.75 5.66
CA THR A 92 -6.73 5.89 6.09
C THR A 92 -7.93 6.11 5.18
N LEU A 93 -7.76 5.99 3.86
CA LEU A 93 -8.84 6.09 2.89
C LEU A 93 -9.88 4.97 3.08
N LEU A 94 -9.44 3.76 3.42
CA LEU A 94 -10.34 2.65 3.74
C LEU A 94 -11.12 2.92 5.06
N LEU A 95 -10.45 3.45 6.08
CA LEU A 95 -11.11 3.91 7.31
C LEU A 95 -12.18 4.97 7.03
N ILE A 96 -11.86 5.97 6.22
CA ILE A 96 -12.82 7.03 5.81
C ILE A 96 -13.99 6.41 5.03
N HIS A 97 -13.71 5.44 4.16
CA HIS A 97 -14.73 4.78 3.35
C HIS A 97 -15.74 3.97 4.18
N GLU A 98 -15.26 3.23 5.18
CA GLU A 98 -16.10 2.30 5.97
C GLU A 98 -16.61 2.88 7.29
N ARG A 99 -15.89 3.84 7.88
CA ARG A 99 -16.12 4.38 9.23
C ARG A 99 -15.80 5.88 9.30
N SER A 100 -16.41 6.67 8.43
CA SER A 100 -16.18 8.13 8.36
C SER A 100 -16.33 8.86 9.72
N THR A 101 -17.27 8.43 10.57
CA THR A 101 -17.46 9.01 11.91
C THR A 101 -16.29 8.74 12.86
N VAL A 102 -15.65 7.57 12.76
CA VAL A 102 -14.45 7.21 13.53
C VAL A 102 -13.27 8.07 13.09
N TRP A 103 -13.10 8.28 11.78
CA TRP A 103 -12.10 9.21 11.25
C TRP A 103 -12.34 10.63 11.76
N LEU A 104 -13.57 11.15 11.70
CA LEU A 104 -13.89 12.51 12.17
C LEU A 104 -13.59 12.68 13.66
N ALA A 105 -13.88 11.67 14.49
CA ALA A 105 -13.57 11.70 15.91
C ALA A 105 -12.05 11.66 16.19
N ALA A 106 -11.31 10.81 15.47
CA ALA A 106 -9.86 10.69 15.62
C ALA A 106 -9.08 11.91 15.10
N SER A 107 -9.53 12.48 13.98
CA SER A 107 -8.89 13.63 13.31
C SER A 107 -9.23 14.97 13.96
N ALA A 108 -10.17 14.99 14.92
CA ALA A 108 -10.51 16.16 15.72
C ALA A 108 -9.40 16.48 16.74
N GLY A 109 -8.64 17.54 16.47
CA GLY A 109 -7.58 18.04 17.35
C GLY A 109 -6.21 18.01 16.70
N SER A 110 -5.17 17.96 17.54
CA SER A 110 -3.77 18.06 17.08
C SER A 110 -3.30 16.82 16.32
N ASP A 111 -2.19 16.98 15.60
CA ASP A 111 -1.57 15.91 14.82
C ASP A 111 -1.03 14.79 15.71
N GLU A 112 -0.52 15.12 16.90
CA GLU A 112 -0.07 14.15 17.89
C GLU A 112 -1.22 13.31 18.44
N ARG A 113 -2.38 13.94 18.63
CA ARG A 113 -3.59 13.22 19.04
C ARG A 113 -4.04 12.26 17.94
N LEU A 114 -4.11 12.73 16.70
CA LEU A 114 -4.47 11.88 15.57
C LEU A 114 -3.49 10.71 15.43
N ALA A 115 -2.19 10.97 15.42
CA ALA A 115 -1.16 9.93 15.31
C ALA A 115 -1.26 8.86 16.43
N ARG A 116 -1.67 9.25 17.64
CA ARG A 116 -1.88 8.32 18.76
C ARG A 116 -3.16 7.49 18.64
N LEU A 117 -4.25 8.09 18.15
CA LEU A 117 -5.56 7.42 18.06
C LEU A 117 -5.72 6.57 16.79
N LEU A 118 -4.99 6.94 15.74
CA LEU A 118 -5.15 6.34 14.41
C LEU A 118 -4.91 4.83 14.39
N PRO A 119 -3.91 4.25 15.09
CA PRO A 119 -3.74 2.80 15.07
C PRO A 119 -4.97 2.02 15.53
N GLY A 120 -5.59 2.43 16.64
CA GLY A 120 -6.82 1.83 17.14
C GLY A 120 -8.01 2.04 16.20
N ALA A 121 -8.09 3.18 15.53
CA ALA A 121 -9.12 3.44 14.52
C ALA A 121 -8.96 2.54 13.28
N LEU A 122 -7.73 2.38 12.78
CA LEU A 122 -7.41 1.53 11.64
C LEU A 122 -7.70 0.05 11.94
N ALA A 123 -7.39 -0.43 13.14
CA ALA A 123 -7.65 -1.81 13.56
C ALA A 123 -9.13 -2.21 13.46
N GLN A 124 -10.06 -1.28 13.68
CA GLN A 124 -11.51 -1.52 13.57
C GLN A 124 -11.97 -1.83 12.14
N VAL A 125 -11.16 -1.51 11.13
CA VAL A 125 -11.48 -1.73 9.70
C VAL A 125 -10.54 -2.75 9.08
N LEU A 126 -9.22 -2.65 9.32
CA LEU A 126 -8.24 -3.54 8.69
C LEU A 126 -8.41 -4.98 9.17
N THR A 127 -8.59 -5.23 10.46
CA THR A 127 -8.74 -6.59 11.01
C THR A 127 -9.93 -7.35 10.40
N PRO A 128 -11.17 -6.81 10.40
CA PRO A 128 -12.30 -7.51 9.78
C PRO A 128 -12.19 -7.62 8.25
N ARG A 129 -11.56 -6.65 7.58
CA ARG A 129 -11.47 -6.66 6.11
C ARG A 129 -10.33 -7.52 5.56
N LEU A 130 -9.18 -7.55 6.22
CA LEU A 130 -7.93 -8.11 5.70
C LEU A 130 -7.34 -9.25 6.56
N GLY A 131 -7.87 -9.49 7.76
CA GLY A 131 -7.42 -10.57 8.64
C GLY A 131 -5.95 -10.45 9.03
N ALA A 132 -5.15 -11.52 8.85
CA ALA A 132 -3.74 -11.56 9.25
C ALA A 132 -2.88 -10.45 8.63
N LEU A 133 -3.20 -10.01 7.41
CA LEU A 133 -2.50 -8.90 6.76
C LEU A 133 -2.68 -7.57 7.50
N ALA A 134 -3.75 -7.41 8.27
CA ALA A 134 -3.95 -6.24 9.11
C ALA A 134 -2.78 -6.06 10.08
N GLY A 135 -2.29 -7.13 10.71
CA GLY A 135 -1.14 -7.06 11.61
C GLY A 135 0.14 -6.55 10.92
N VAL A 136 0.35 -6.93 9.66
CA VAL A 136 1.51 -6.49 8.84
C VAL A 136 1.37 -5.02 8.43
N LEU A 137 0.17 -4.60 8.02
CA LEU A 137 -0.10 -3.20 7.71
C LEU A 137 0.02 -2.32 8.97
N MET A 138 -0.37 -2.85 10.12
CA MET A 138 -0.34 -2.17 11.40
C MET A 138 1.07 -2.11 12.02
N SER A 139 1.94 -3.08 11.77
CA SER A 139 3.31 -3.06 12.30
C SER A 139 4.16 -1.95 11.69
N GLY A 140 3.89 -1.54 10.44
CA GLY A 140 4.45 -0.32 9.83
C GLY A 140 3.82 0.99 10.33
N VAL A 141 2.68 0.90 11.02
CA VAL A 141 1.80 2.00 11.44
C VAL A 141 1.82 2.20 12.98
N GLY A 142 2.54 1.34 13.72
CA GLY A 142 2.56 1.32 15.18
C GLY A 142 1.48 0.40 15.76
N ALA A 143 1.87 -0.47 16.70
CA ALA A 143 0.94 -1.31 17.42
C ALA A 143 -0.01 -0.45 18.29
N PRO A 144 -1.29 -0.83 18.45
CA PRO A 144 -2.17 -0.17 19.40
C PRO A 144 -1.65 -0.41 20.82
N ASP A 145 -1.59 0.63 21.66
CA ASP A 145 -1.42 0.47 23.09
C ASP A 145 -2.68 -0.24 23.63
N ASP A 146 -2.51 -1.43 24.21
CA ASP A 146 -3.59 -2.24 24.76
C ASP A 146 -4.31 -1.46 25.87
N VAL A 147 -5.55 -1.05 25.60
CA VAL A 147 -6.45 -0.53 26.63
C VAL A 147 -7.02 -1.72 27.38
N ASN A 148 -6.51 -1.90 28.60
CA ASN A 148 -6.86 -2.92 29.57
C ASN A 148 -8.39 -3.05 29.74
N THR A 149 -9.01 -4.08 29.15
CA THR A 149 -10.33 -4.58 29.55
C THR A 149 -10.13 -5.87 30.31
N SER A 150 -10.26 -5.79 31.63
CA SER A 150 -10.26 -6.93 32.52
C SER A 150 -11.44 -7.84 32.20
N ASP A 151 -11.18 -9.06 31.74
CA ASP A 151 -12.17 -10.13 31.73
C ASP A 151 -11.69 -11.24 32.66
N ASP A 152 -12.52 -11.54 33.64
CA ASP A 152 -12.24 -12.39 34.79
C ASP A 152 -12.88 -13.75 34.53
N SER A 153 -12.07 -14.77 34.25
CA SER A 153 -12.57 -16.14 34.19
C SER A 153 -11.55 -17.11 34.79
N GLN A 154 -11.80 -17.47 36.05
CA GLN A 154 -11.12 -18.54 36.76
C GLN A 154 -11.48 -19.90 36.14
N ALA A 155 -10.46 -20.74 35.93
CA ALA A 155 -10.62 -22.19 35.78
C ALA A 155 -9.59 -22.93 36.66
N THR A 156 -10.13 -23.87 37.41
CA THR A 156 -9.58 -24.75 38.43
C THR A 156 -8.77 -25.92 37.88
N ASP A 157 -7.68 -26.32 38.54
CA ASP A 157 -7.38 -27.69 39.05
C ASP A 157 -5.95 -27.74 39.63
N ARG A 158 -5.71 -27.97 40.94
CA ARG A 158 -5.71 -29.21 41.75
C ARG A 158 -4.46 -30.12 41.64
N ARG A 159 -3.92 -30.39 42.84
CA ARG A 159 -3.03 -31.47 43.36
C ARG A 159 -1.52 -31.31 43.16
N SER A 160 -0.63 -31.73 44.07
CA SER A 160 -0.63 -32.08 45.51
C SER A 160 0.74 -32.72 45.79
N THR A 161 1.51 -32.27 46.79
CA THR A 161 2.31 -33.11 47.74
C THR A 161 3.12 -32.23 48.72
N ALA A 162 3.18 -32.67 49.98
CA ALA A 162 3.89 -32.07 51.13
C ALA A 162 4.87 -33.13 51.72
N PRO A 163 5.48 -33.01 52.94
CA PRO A 163 5.78 -31.85 53.82
C PRO A 163 7.24 -31.83 54.37
N GLY A 164 7.62 -30.82 55.18
CA GLY A 164 8.79 -30.94 56.07
C GLY A 164 9.37 -29.69 56.78
N VAL A 165 8.83 -29.37 57.96
CA VAL A 165 9.48 -28.90 59.23
C VAL A 165 10.15 -27.49 59.38
N ASN A 166 9.46 -26.66 60.16
CA ASN A 166 9.83 -25.66 61.20
C ASN A 166 11.17 -24.87 61.19
N THR A 167 11.05 -23.54 61.26
CA THR A 167 11.41 -22.69 62.44
C THR A 167 11.01 -21.21 62.19
N ALA A 168 10.66 -20.48 63.24
CA ALA A 168 10.35 -19.03 63.26
C ALA A 168 11.23 -18.34 64.32
N PRO A 169 11.21 -17.00 64.52
CA PRO A 169 10.79 -15.88 63.67
C PRO A 169 11.88 -14.79 63.52
N THR A 170 11.86 -14.00 62.45
CA THR A 170 12.54 -12.70 62.41
C THR A 170 11.75 -11.75 61.50
N THR A 171 11.17 -10.70 62.09
CA THR A 171 10.82 -9.47 61.37
C THR A 171 12.09 -8.85 60.82
N PRO A 172 12.10 -8.35 59.57
CA PRO A 172 11.99 -6.90 59.41
C PRO A 172 11.27 -6.41 58.14
N ASP A 173 10.85 -5.16 58.26
CA ASP A 173 10.72 -4.13 57.22
C ASP A 173 9.73 -4.31 56.07
N VAL A 174 8.73 -3.42 56.12
CA VAL A 174 7.85 -3.02 55.01
C VAL A 174 8.72 -2.52 53.86
N ASN A 175 8.84 -3.32 52.81
CA ASN A 175 9.38 -2.89 51.54
C ASN A 175 8.24 -2.94 50.52
N ILE A 176 7.73 -1.76 50.16
CA ILE A 176 6.82 -1.56 49.04
C ILE A 176 7.67 -1.74 47.77
N PRO A 177 7.40 -2.70 46.88
CA PRO A 177 8.04 -2.72 45.57
C PRO A 177 7.37 -1.66 44.70
N ASP A 178 8.18 -0.70 44.26
CA ASP A 178 7.85 0.29 43.23
C ASP A 178 7.17 -0.36 42.02
N SER A 179 6.02 0.21 41.65
CA SER A 179 5.41 0.04 40.35
C SER A 179 6.26 0.75 39.30
N SER A 180 7.34 0.12 38.86
CA SER A 180 8.12 0.55 37.69
C SER A 180 8.24 -0.61 36.71
N GLY A 181 7.32 -0.64 35.74
CA GLY A 181 7.26 -1.69 34.73
C GLY A 181 6.48 -1.28 33.49
N ALA A 182 6.89 -0.18 32.84
CA ALA A 182 6.69 0.11 31.41
C ALA A 182 7.41 1.42 31.06
N SER A 183 8.73 1.37 30.92
CA SER A 183 9.56 2.48 30.45
C SER A 183 9.56 2.54 28.92
N GLY A 184 8.46 3.01 28.34
CA GLY A 184 8.50 3.69 27.05
C GLY A 184 9.00 5.13 27.27
N SER A 185 10.07 5.54 26.58
CA SER A 185 10.58 6.91 26.69
C SER A 185 9.48 7.91 26.30
N PRO A 186 9.18 8.96 27.10
CA PRO A 186 8.11 9.92 26.81
C PRO A 186 8.39 10.83 25.59
N ASN A 187 9.52 10.65 24.91
CA ASN A 187 10.01 11.53 23.84
C ASN A 187 10.06 10.90 22.45
N THR A 188 9.64 9.64 22.27
CA THR A 188 9.52 9.09 20.91
C THR A 188 8.19 9.56 20.31
N PRO A 189 8.19 10.35 19.22
CA PRO A 189 6.95 10.76 18.58
C PRO A 189 6.17 9.52 18.12
N PRO A 190 4.82 9.56 18.16
CA PRO A 190 4.01 8.44 17.72
C PRO A 190 4.38 8.07 16.27
N PRO A 191 4.46 6.76 15.93
CA PRO A 191 5.07 6.27 14.69
C PRO A 191 4.44 6.85 13.40
N LEU A 192 3.17 7.26 13.45
CA LEU A 192 2.45 7.86 12.33
C LEU A 192 2.54 9.37 12.24
N LEU A 193 3.16 10.06 13.20
CA LEU A 193 3.23 11.52 13.21
C LEU A 193 3.79 12.09 11.89
N PRO A 194 4.85 11.52 11.28
CA PRO A 194 5.35 12.00 9.99
C PRO A 194 4.36 11.85 8.84
N SER A 195 3.42 10.90 8.95
CA SER A 195 2.40 10.66 7.94
C SER A 195 1.19 11.58 8.08
N VAL A 196 0.94 12.16 9.26
CA VAL A 196 -0.30 12.92 9.53
C VAL A 196 -0.62 14.01 8.49
N PRO A 197 0.35 14.84 8.02
CA PRO A 197 0.06 15.84 6.99
C PRO A 197 -0.47 15.22 5.68
N LEU A 198 0.12 14.10 5.26
CA LEU A 198 -0.34 13.31 4.11
C LEU A 198 -1.74 12.74 4.37
N LEU A 199 -1.99 12.20 5.57
CA LEU A 199 -3.26 11.56 5.90
C LEU A 199 -4.43 12.56 5.92
N ARG A 200 -4.20 13.78 6.45
CA ARG A 200 -5.17 14.87 6.36
C ARG A 200 -5.40 15.29 4.92
N GLY A 201 -4.34 15.46 4.14
CA GLY A 201 -4.45 15.78 2.71
C GLY A 201 -5.20 14.70 1.92
N ALA A 202 -4.95 13.42 2.20
CA ALA A 202 -5.67 12.31 1.60
C ALA A 202 -7.16 12.31 1.99
N ALA A 203 -7.50 12.70 3.23
CA ALA A 203 -8.87 12.85 3.67
C ALA A 203 -9.59 14.02 3.00
N GLU A 204 -8.92 15.17 2.85
CA GLU A 204 -9.43 16.30 2.06
C GLU A 204 -9.68 15.88 0.61
N LEU A 205 -8.73 15.16 0.01
CA LEU A 205 -8.87 14.67 -1.36
C LEU A 205 -10.04 13.69 -1.47
N ALA A 206 -10.20 12.79 -0.49
CA ALA A 206 -11.33 11.87 -0.44
C ALA A 206 -12.68 12.58 -0.29
N ALA A 207 -12.73 13.72 0.40
CA ALA A 207 -13.94 14.53 0.50
C ALA A 207 -14.31 15.18 -0.85
N GLU A 208 -13.34 15.54 -1.68
CA GLU A 208 -13.58 16.10 -3.01
C GLU A 208 -13.97 15.05 -4.05
N VAL A 209 -13.26 13.92 -4.10
CA VAL A 209 -13.39 12.96 -5.22
C VAL A 209 -13.88 11.57 -4.82
N GLY A 210 -13.99 11.29 -3.52
CA GLY A 210 -14.26 9.96 -2.98
C GLY A 210 -12.99 9.18 -2.65
N ALA A 211 -13.03 8.36 -1.60
CA ALA A 211 -11.86 7.61 -1.11
C ALA A 211 -11.27 6.65 -2.16
N ARG A 212 -12.12 6.03 -2.98
CA ARG A 212 -11.71 5.11 -4.06
C ARG A 212 -10.90 5.86 -5.12
N GLN A 213 -11.45 6.96 -5.62
CA GLN A 213 -10.83 7.79 -6.64
C GLN A 213 -9.55 8.46 -6.12
N ALA A 214 -9.51 8.86 -4.85
CA ALA A 214 -8.31 9.38 -4.21
C ALA A 214 -7.19 8.32 -4.20
N PHE A 215 -7.50 7.07 -3.82
CA PHE A 215 -6.52 5.98 -3.83
C PHE A 215 -6.01 5.68 -5.26
N GLU A 216 -6.91 5.55 -6.24
CA GLU A 216 -6.53 5.31 -7.64
C GLU A 216 -5.67 6.45 -8.21
N PHE A 217 -5.95 7.70 -7.84
CA PHE A 217 -5.10 8.83 -8.22
C PHE A 217 -3.68 8.71 -7.65
N LEU A 218 -3.54 8.42 -6.35
CA LEU A 218 -2.24 8.31 -5.69
C LEU A 218 -1.44 7.10 -6.19
N LEU A 219 -2.10 5.94 -6.33
CA LEU A 219 -1.49 4.74 -6.90
C LEU A 219 -1.09 4.99 -8.35
N GLY A 220 -1.97 5.58 -9.17
CA GLY A 220 -1.69 5.90 -10.57
C GLY A 220 -0.47 6.82 -10.72
N ARG A 221 -0.38 7.90 -9.93
CA ARG A 221 0.79 8.78 -9.93
C ARG A 221 2.08 8.07 -9.50
N HIS A 222 2.00 7.15 -8.53
CA HIS A 222 3.14 6.33 -8.13
C HIS A 222 3.62 5.40 -9.25
N LEU A 223 2.68 4.74 -9.95
CA LEU A 223 3.02 3.87 -11.08
C LEU A 223 3.60 4.67 -12.26
N ASP A 224 3.01 5.83 -12.58
CA ASP A 224 3.48 6.72 -13.65
C ASP A 224 4.89 7.27 -13.38
N ALA A 225 5.23 7.51 -12.11
CA ALA A 225 6.57 7.92 -11.69
C ALA A 225 7.60 6.79 -11.78
N ASN A 226 7.16 5.52 -11.82
CA ASN A 226 8.01 4.33 -11.75
C ASN A 226 7.71 3.30 -12.87
N PRO A 227 7.67 3.70 -14.17
CA PRO A 227 7.14 2.86 -15.25
C PRO A 227 8.00 1.63 -15.58
N ARG A 228 9.24 1.57 -15.09
CA ARG A 228 10.15 0.42 -15.29
C ARG A 228 10.15 -0.58 -14.14
N GLN A 229 9.50 -0.23 -13.02
CA GLN A 229 9.51 -1.05 -11.81
C GLN A 229 8.36 -2.06 -11.78
N TYR A 230 7.27 -1.78 -12.49
CA TYR A 230 6.04 -2.56 -12.42
C TYR A 230 5.64 -3.11 -13.79
N THR A 231 5.36 -4.40 -13.85
CA THR A 231 4.66 -5.01 -14.98
C THR A 231 3.17 -4.77 -14.79
N LEU A 232 2.59 -3.92 -15.65
CA LEU A 232 1.17 -3.58 -15.56
C LEU A 232 0.36 -4.41 -16.56
N THR A 233 -0.78 -4.93 -16.10
CA THR A 233 -1.80 -5.48 -16.99
C THR A 233 -2.72 -4.34 -17.44
N PRO A 234 -2.83 -4.05 -18.75
CA PRO A 234 -3.76 -3.05 -19.25
C PRO A 234 -5.21 -3.36 -18.83
N ALA A 235 -6.01 -2.32 -18.53
CA ALA A 235 -7.36 -2.49 -18.01
C ALA A 235 -8.28 -3.31 -18.95
N GLU A 236 -8.22 -3.05 -20.26
CA GLU A 236 -9.01 -3.80 -21.26
C GLU A 236 -8.59 -5.28 -21.32
N LEU A 237 -7.30 -5.58 -21.16
CA LEU A 237 -6.81 -6.94 -21.11
C LEU A 237 -7.23 -7.64 -19.82
N ALA A 238 -7.16 -6.94 -18.68
CA ALA A 238 -7.64 -7.47 -17.41
C ALA A 238 -9.15 -7.78 -17.45
N ALA A 239 -9.95 -6.90 -18.04
CA ALA A 239 -11.38 -7.12 -18.27
C ALA A 239 -11.63 -8.34 -19.15
N LEU A 240 -10.93 -8.47 -20.29
CA LEU A 240 -11.02 -9.64 -21.14
C LEU A 240 -10.66 -10.94 -20.39
N MET A 241 -9.60 -10.93 -19.59
CA MET A 241 -9.20 -12.09 -18.80
C MET A 241 -10.25 -12.46 -17.75
N ALA A 242 -10.85 -11.47 -17.08
CA ALA A 242 -11.94 -11.69 -16.13
C ALA A 242 -13.21 -12.24 -16.82
N ASP A 243 -13.57 -11.71 -17.99
CA ASP A 243 -14.71 -12.18 -18.78
C ASP A 243 -14.52 -13.64 -19.24
N LEU A 244 -13.30 -14.01 -19.67
CA LEU A 244 -12.95 -15.38 -20.05
C LEU A 244 -13.00 -16.35 -18.86
N ALA A 245 -12.65 -15.88 -17.66
CA ALA A 245 -12.70 -16.68 -16.45
C ALA A 245 -14.13 -16.93 -15.96
N GLY A 246 -15.05 -15.99 -16.22
CA GLY A 246 -16.44 -16.09 -15.82
C GLY A 246 -16.68 -15.86 -14.33
N PRO A 247 -17.93 -16.09 -13.86
CA PRO A 247 -18.30 -15.84 -12.46
C PRO A 247 -17.63 -16.84 -11.52
N ALA A 248 -17.09 -16.34 -10.41
CA ALA A 248 -16.42 -17.14 -9.38
C ALA A 248 -16.92 -16.78 -7.98
N ARG A 249 -16.99 -17.75 -7.07
CA ARG A 249 -17.07 -17.49 -5.62
C ARG A 249 -15.69 -17.26 -5.05
N THR A 250 -14.67 -17.94 -5.56
CA THR A 250 -13.28 -17.80 -5.14
C THR A 250 -12.39 -17.51 -6.33
N ALA A 251 -11.72 -16.35 -6.32
CA ALA A 251 -10.74 -15.98 -7.34
C ALA A 251 -9.35 -15.84 -6.72
N LEU A 252 -8.34 -16.40 -7.39
CA LEU A 252 -6.94 -16.31 -6.99
C LEU A 252 -6.12 -15.59 -8.07
N ASP A 253 -5.24 -14.69 -7.63
CA ASP A 253 -4.13 -14.18 -8.43
C ASP A 253 -2.81 -14.38 -7.65
N PRO A 254 -1.98 -15.37 -8.03
CA PRO A 254 -0.77 -15.73 -7.31
C PRO A 254 0.43 -14.81 -7.63
N ALA A 255 0.28 -13.86 -8.55
CA ALA A 255 1.30 -12.87 -8.90
C ALA A 255 0.62 -11.51 -9.16
N CYS A 256 -0.06 -11.00 -8.13
CA CYS A 256 -1.13 -10.01 -8.28
C CYS A 256 -0.66 -8.61 -8.71
N GLY A 257 0.60 -8.26 -8.50
CA GLY A 257 1.17 -6.98 -8.87
C GLY A 257 0.35 -5.82 -8.29
N THR A 258 -0.26 -5.02 -9.17
CA THR A 258 -1.11 -3.88 -8.77
C THR A 258 -2.58 -4.26 -8.49
N GLY A 259 -2.92 -5.54 -8.57
CA GLY A 259 -4.26 -6.07 -8.38
C GLY A 259 -5.19 -5.87 -9.57
N ALA A 260 -4.66 -5.51 -10.75
CA ALA A 260 -5.44 -5.15 -11.92
C ALA A 260 -6.41 -6.28 -12.37
N LEU A 261 -5.97 -7.54 -12.33
CA LEU A 261 -6.78 -8.70 -12.72
C LEU A 261 -7.95 -8.91 -11.75
N LEU A 262 -7.68 -9.01 -10.45
CA LEU A 262 -8.73 -9.14 -9.43
C LEU A 262 -9.65 -7.92 -9.36
N ARG A 263 -9.18 -6.74 -9.79
CA ARG A 263 -10.01 -5.53 -9.87
C ARG A 263 -11.00 -5.57 -11.03
N ALA A 264 -10.70 -6.34 -12.07
CA ALA A 264 -11.57 -6.54 -13.23
C ALA A 264 -12.67 -7.60 -13.00
N VAL A 265 -12.53 -8.44 -11.96
CA VAL A 265 -13.57 -9.41 -11.58
C VAL A 265 -14.85 -8.69 -11.12
N ASP A 266 -16.00 -9.16 -11.59
CA ASP A 266 -17.31 -8.70 -11.11
C ASP A 266 -17.58 -9.23 -9.68
N THR A 267 -17.16 -8.45 -8.70
CA THR A 267 -17.17 -8.84 -7.28
C THR A 267 -18.54 -8.72 -6.65
N ARG A 268 -18.97 -9.78 -5.96
CA ARG A 268 -20.14 -9.81 -5.06
C ARG A 268 -19.71 -10.03 -3.60
N PRO A 269 -20.52 -9.62 -2.61
CA PRO A 269 -20.13 -9.67 -1.20
C PRO A 269 -19.78 -11.07 -0.67
N GLU A 270 -20.36 -12.12 -1.24
CA GLU A 270 -20.12 -13.52 -0.86
C GLU A 270 -18.81 -14.10 -1.41
N GLN A 271 -18.12 -13.37 -2.28
CA GLN A 271 -16.90 -13.85 -2.93
C GLN A 271 -15.67 -13.67 -2.04
N TRP A 272 -14.63 -14.46 -2.33
CA TRP A 272 -13.30 -14.35 -1.76
C TRP A 272 -12.27 -14.09 -2.87
N LEU A 273 -11.49 -13.02 -2.68
CA LEU A 273 -10.38 -12.65 -3.55
C LEU A 273 -9.07 -12.95 -2.82
N HIS A 274 -8.26 -13.82 -3.42
CA HIS A 274 -6.96 -14.23 -2.93
C HIS A 274 -5.88 -13.62 -3.80
N ALA A 275 -4.94 -12.88 -3.21
CA ALA A 275 -3.88 -12.20 -3.90
C ALA A 275 -2.53 -12.55 -3.29
N GLN A 276 -1.53 -12.86 -4.10
CA GLN A 276 -0.15 -13.04 -3.61
C GLN A 276 0.80 -12.26 -4.50
N ASP A 277 1.81 -11.65 -3.88
CA ASP A 277 2.91 -11.03 -4.60
C ASP A 277 4.22 -11.23 -3.84
N SER A 278 5.35 -11.33 -4.54
CA SER A 278 6.65 -11.46 -3.89
C SER A 278 7.08 -10.16 -3.20
N ALA A 279 6.61 -9.00 -3.67
CA ALA A 279 6.83 -7.72 -3.03
C ALA A 279 5.76 -7.45 -1.96
N PRO A 280 6.15 -7.30 -0.67
CA PRO A 280 5.19 -7.04 0.41
C PRO A 280 4.31 -5.80 0.19
N ASP A 281 4.90 -4.73 -0.36
CA ASP A 281 4.17 -3.49 -0.64
C ASP A 281 3.09 -3.68 -1.72
N LEU A 282 3.34 -4.50 -2.74
CA LEU A 282 2.34 -4.79 -3.78
C LEU A 282 1.19 -5.64 -3.25
N ALA A 283 1.48 -6.63 -2.40
CA ALA A 283 0.45 -7.40 -1.72
C ALA A 283 -0.43 -6.50 -0.82
N ALA A 284 0.19 -5.59 -0.06
CA ALA A 284 -0.49 -4.60 0.77
C ALA A 284 -1.37 -3.64 -0.06
N LEU A 285 -0.80 -3.03 -1.11
CA LEU A 285 -1.51 -2.10 -1.97
C LEU A 285 -2.68 -2.77 -2.72
N THR A 286 -2.48 -4.00 -3.21
CA THR A 286 -3.54 -4.78 -3.85
C THR A 286 -4.66 -5.08 -2.86
N ALA A 287 -4.35 -5.48 -1.63
CA ALA A 287 -5.37 -5.73 -0.61
C ALA A 287 -6.23 -4.48 -0.32
N LEU A 288 -5.58 -3.33 -0.12
CA LEU A 288 -6.26 -2.04 0.11
C LEU A 288 -7.10 -1.63 -1.10
N ARG A 289 -6.55 -1.77 -2.31
CA ARG A 289 -7.24 -1.47 -3.57
C ARG A 289 -8.52 -2.31 -3.71
N LEU A 290 -8.44 -3.62 -3.48
CA LEU A 290 -9.58 -4.54 -3.58
C LEU A 290 -10.61 -4.26 -2.48
N ALA A 291 -10.17 -3.96 -1.25
CA ALA A 291 -11.06 -3.64 -0.14
C ALA A 291 -11.82 -2.32 -0.35
N LEU A 292 -11.17 -1.30 -0.92
CA LEU A 292 -11.81 -0.03 -1.27
C LEU A 292 -12.88 -0.17 -2.36
N HIS A 293 -12.68 -1.08 -3.32
CA HIS A 293 -13.54 -1.20 -4.50
C HIS A 293 -14.59 -2.32 -4.43
N SER A 294 -14.53 -3.19 -3.43
CA SER A 294 -15.44 -4.33 -3.32
C SER A 294 -15.83 -4.62 -1.87
N ARG A 295 -16.95 -5.33 -1.69
CA ARG A 295 -17.35 -5.91 -0.40
C ARG A 295 -16.96 -7.38 -0.23
N ALA A 296 -16.28 -7.95 -1.21
CA ALA A 296 -15.76 -9.31 -1.14
C ALA A 296 -14.78 -9.47 0.03
N GLY A 297 -14.63 -10.70 0.52
CA GLY A 297 -13.54 -11.06 1.42
C GLY A 297 -12.21 -10.95 0.68
N VAL A 298 -11.20 -10.33 1.30
CA VAL A 298 -9.87 -10.16 0.71
C VAL A 298 -8.84 -10.88 1.57
N ARG A 299 -8.04 -11.73 0.95
CA ARG A 299 -6.86 -12.36 1.56
C ARG A 299 -5.66 -12.06 0.68
N ALA A 300 -4.73 -11.27 1.18
CA ALA A 300 -3.46 -11.07 0.48
C ALA A 300 -2.28 -11.52 1.32
N ALA A 301 -1.24 -11.99 0.63
CA ALA A 301 0.00 -12.46 1.26
C ALA A 301 1.22 -12.01 0.46
N ALA A 302 2.32 -11.80 1.18
CA ALA A 302 3.62 -11.52 0.59
C ALA A 302 4.44 -12.81 0.50
N GLY A 303 5.08 -13.06 -0.64
CA GLY A 303 5.96 -14.21 -0.87
C GLY A 303 5.97 -14.65 -2.32
N ASP A 304 7.08 -15.25 -2.75
CA ASP A 304 7.18 -15.93 -4.05
C ASP A 304 6.19 -17.12 -4.08
N ALA A 305 5.14 -17.06 -4.90
CA ALA A 305 4.09 -18.10 -4.92
C ALA A 305 4.58 -19.47 -5.42
N LEU A 306 5.68 -19.52 -6.18
CA LEU A 306 6.30 -20.78 -6.55
C LEU A 306 7.04 -21.38 -5.35
N ARG A 307 7.82 -20.61 -4.59
CA ARG A 307 8.60 -21.16 -3.46
C ARG A 307 7.87 -21.21 -2.12
N ALA A 308 7.00 -20.26 -1.89
CA ALA A 308 6.31 -19.99 -0.64
C ALA A 308 4.84 -19.68 -0.94
N ASP A 309 4.13 -20.69 -1.47
CA ASP A 309 2.70 -20.64 -1.73
C ASP A 309 1.95 -20.31 -0.43
N ALA A 310 1.32 -19.13 -0.36
CA ALA A 310 0.59 -18.69 0.82
C ALA A 310 -0.81 -19.36 0.91
N PHE A 311 -1.23 -20.04 -0.15
CA PHE A 311 -2.54 -20.67 -0.27
C PHE A 311 -2.41 -22.16 -0.67
N PRO A 312 -1.61 -22.97 0.05
CA PRO A 312 -1.24 -24.32 -0.37
C PRO A 312 -2.40 -25.34 -0.33
N GLU A 313 -3.51 -24.99 0.33
CA GLU A 313 -4.72 -25.81 0.41
C GLU A 313 -5.90 -25.20 -0.37
N LEU A 314 -5.73 -24.01 -0.94
CA LEU A 314 -6.80 -23.32 -1.66
C LEU A 314 -7.19 -24.08 -2.94
N ARG A 315 -8.51 -24.12 -3.17
CA ARG A 315 -9.17 -24.57 -4.40
C ARG A 315 -10.08 -23.45 -4.87
N ALA A 316 -9.60 -22.65 -5.81
CA ALA A 316 -10.31 -21.51 -6.38
C ALA A 316 -11.17 -21.94 -7.57
N ASP A 317 -12.30 -21.26 -7.78
CA ASP A 317 -13.10 -21.45 -9.00
C ASP A 317 -12.37 -20.88 -10.21
N VAL A 318 -11.66 -19.77 -9.98
CA VAL A 318 -10.90 -19.06 -11.01
C VAL A 318 -9.49 -18.74 -10.52
N VAL A 319 -8.52 -18.92 -11.41
CA VAL A 319 -7.17 -18.35 -11.27
C VAL A 319 -6.91 -17.36 -12.43
N LEU A 320 -6.65 -16.10 -12.11
CA LEU A 320 -6.23 -15.07 -13.07
C LEU A 320 -4.77 -14.74 -12.80
N CYS A 321 -3.89 -14.78 -13.81
CA CYS A 321 -2.48 -14.47 -13.56
C CYS A 321 -1.79 -13.81 -14.76
N HIS A 322 -1.04 -12.75 -14.49
CA HIS A 322 -0.03 -12.20 -15.39
C HIS A 322 1.33 -12.35 -14.70
N PRO A 323 1.93 -13.55 -14.74
CA PRO A 323 3.11 -13.82 -13.94
C PRO A 323 4.36 -13.16 -14.54
N PRO A 324 5.42 -13.00 -13.73
CA PRO A 324 6.74 -12.70 -14.27
C PRO A 324 7.25 -13.85 -15.16
N PHE A 325 7.71 -13.51 -16.37
CA PHE A 325 8.21 -14.46 -17.36
C PHE A 325 9.73 -14.45 -17.47
N ASN A 326 10.29 -15.49 -18.12
CA ASN A 326 11.73 -15.66 -18.33
C ASN A 326 12.56 -15.60 -17.04
N GLU A 327 11.96 -15.93 -15.90
CA GLU A 327 12.69 -16.02 -14.65
C GLU A 327 13.57 -17.26 -14.69
N ARG A 328 14.87 -17.10 -14.49
CA ARG A 328 15.82 -18.23 -14.43
C ARG A 328 16.00 -18.78 -13.02
N ASN A 329 15.65 -17.97 -12.03
CA ASN A 329 15.77 -18.28 -10.63
C ASN A 329 14.38 -18.45 -10.00
N TRP A 330 13.50 -19.23 -10.63
CA TRP A 330 12.12 -19.45 -10.16
C TRP A 330 12.00 -20.55 -9.09
N GLY A 331 13.09 -21.27 -8.78
CA GLY A 331 13.11 -22.28 -7.72
C GLY A 331 13.26 -23.71 -8.22
N HIS A 332 13.69 -23.90 -9.47
CA HIS A 332 13.82 -25.22 -10.10
C HIS A 332 14.41 -26.31 -9.19
N ASP A 333 15.58 -26.09 -8.59
CA ASP A 333 16.25 -27.13 -7.78
C ASP A 333 15.53 -27.39 -6.45
N GLU A 334 15.02 -26.33 -5.83
CA GLU A 334 14.27 -26.39 -4.56
C GLU A 334 12.96 -27.16 -4.72
N LEU A 335 12.34 -27.05 -5.91
CA LEU A 335 11.02 -27.58 -6.22
C LEU A 335 11.06 -28.89 -7.00
N ALA A 336 12.19 -29.61 -7.07
CA ALA A 336 12.35 -30.79 -7.93
C ALA A 336 11.30 -31.90 -7.72
N TYR A 337 10.77 -32.03 -6.50
CA TYR A 337 9.77 -33.04 -6.11
C TYR A 337 8.42 -32.43 -5.69
N ASP A 338 8.17 -31.19 -6.08
CA ASP A 338 6.94 -30.51 -5.72
C ASP A 338 5.71 -31.19 -6.37
N PRO A 339 4.64 -31.44 -5.61
CA PRO A 339 3.46 -32.15 -6.10
C PRO A 339 2.69 -31.40 -7.21
N ARG A 340 2.96 -30.09 -7.40
CA ARG A 340 2.33 -29.31 -8.48
C ARG A 340 2.78 -29.76 -9.88
N TRP A 341 3.87 -30.51 -10.01
CA TRP A 341 4.42 -30.94 -11.32
C TRP A 341 3.75 -32.21 -11.89
N GLU A 342 2.42 -32.27 -11.84
CA GLU A 342 1.61 -33.39 -12.32
C GLU A 342 1.85 -33.71 -13.81
N TYR A 343 2.01 -32.67 -14.64
CA TYR A 343 2.19 -32.78 -16.08
C TYR A 343 3.67 -32.85 -16.49
N GLY A 344 4.56 -32.88 -15.50
CA GLY A 344 6.00 -32.98 -15.69
C GLY A 344 6.78 -31.78 -15.16
N PHE A 345 8.05 -32.02 -14.91
CA PHE A 345 8.94 -31.06 -14.26
C PHE A 345 9.31 -29.89 -15.20
N PRO A 346 9.02 -28.61 -14.85
CA PRO A 346 9.33 -27.45 -15.69
C PRO A 346 10.82 -27.24 -15.94
N ALA A 347 11.16 -26.56 -17.03
CA ALA A 347 12.55 -26.32 -17.40
C ALA A 347 13.23 -25.26 -16.51
N ARG A 348 14.50 -25.48 -16.15
CA ARG A 348 15.28 -24.55 -15.30
C ARG A 348 15.27 -23.10 -15.76
N THR A 349 15.38 -22.88 -17.06
CA THR A 349 15.59 -21.53 -17.63
C THR A 349 14.30 -20.78 -17.94
N GLU A 350 13.13 -21.37 -17.69
CA GLU A 350 11.81 -20.90 -18.13
C GLU A 350 10.76 -21.17 -17.04
N SER A 351 10.19 -20.12 -16.44
CA SER A 351 9.20 -20.23 -15.36
C SER A 351 7.76 -20.43 -15.86
N GLU A 352 7.49 -20.26 -17.15
CA GLU A 352 6.14 -20.14 -17.70
C GLU A 352 5.27 -21.37 -17.40
N LEU A 353 5.79 -22.59 -17.61
CA LEU A 353 5.05 -23.81 -17.34
C LEU A 353 5.04 -24.21 -15.85
N ALA A 354 5.90 -23.60 -15.03
CA ALA A 354 5.78 -23.69 -13.57
C ALA A 354 4.56 -22.90 -13.10
N TRP A 355 4.36 -21.68 -13.63
CA TRP A 355 3.18 -20.86 -13.34
C TRP A 355 1.87 -21.49 -13.83
N VAL A 356 1.84 -22.10 -15.02
CA VAL A 356 0.66 -22.84 -15.51
C VAL A 356 0.28 -23.96 -14.55
N GLN A 357 1.25 -24.79 -14.15
CA GLN A 357 0.99 -25.92 -13.26
C GLN A 357 0.64 -25.46 -11.83
N HIS A 358 1.23 -24.36 -11.34
CA HIS A 358 0.82 -23.75 -10.07
C HIS A 358 -0.65 -23.30 -10.10
N ALA A 359 -1.09 -22.65 -11.19
CA ALA A 359 -2.49 -22.26 -11.34
C ALA A 359 -3.43 -23.47 -11.35
N LEU A 360 -3.11 -24.51 -12.12
CA LEU A 360 -3.91 -25.74 -12.20
C LEU A 360 -4.03 -26.44 -10.84
N ALA A 361 -2.92 -26.53 -10.10
CA ALA A 361 -2.91 -27.14 -8.77
C ALA A 361 -3.73 -26.39 -7.71
N ARG A 362 -4.18 -25.17 -8.02
CA ARG A 362 -5.02 -24.32 -7.16
C ARG A 362 -6.47 -24.24 -7.61
N LEU A 363 -6.85 -24.88 -8.71
CA LEU A 363 -8.23 -24.91 -9.15
C LEU A 363 -9.04 -25.99 -8.42
N THR A 364 -10.34 -25.73 -8.27
CA THR A 364 -11.35 -26.76 -8.06
C THR A 364 -11.58 -27.55 -9.35
N ASP A 365 -12.19 -28.73 -9.24
CA ASP A 365 -12.64 -29.50 -10.41
C ASP A 365 -13.63 -28.66 -11.23
N GLY A 366 -13.37 -28.51 -12.53
CA GLY A 366 -14.16 -27.65 -13.43
C GLY A 366 -13.88 -26.14 -13.29
N GLY A 367 -12.93 -25.74 -12.45
CA GLY A 367 -12.47 -24.35 -12.37
C GLY A 367 -11.72 -23.89 -13.63
N THR A 368 -11.54 -22.58 -13.77
CA THR A 368 -10.92 -21.96 -14.95
C THR A 368 -9.67 -21.17 -14.59
N ALA A 369 -8.54 -21.47 -15.25
CA ALA A 369 -7.34 -20.65 -15.17
C ALA A 369 -7.16 -19.83 -16.45
N VAL A 370 -6.99 -18.52 -16.31
CA VAL A 370 -6.67 -17.60 -17.43
C VAL A 370 -5.34 -16.92 -17.13
N LEU A 371 -4.32 -17.27 -17.93
CA LEU A 371 -2.98 -16.75 -17.77
C LEU A 371 -2.56 -15.98 -19.01
N LEU A 372 -2.01 -14.78 -18.81
CA LEU A 372 -1.25 -14.09 -19.85
C LEU A 372 0.14 -14.75 -19.93
N MET A 373 0.62 -15.07 -21.13
CA MET A 373 1.89 -15.78 -21.34
C MET A 373 2.61 -15.28 -22.60
N PRO A 374 3.95 -15.34 -22.66
CA PRO A 374 4.69 -15.07 -23.89
C PRO A 374 4.39 -16.16 -24.93
N PRO A 375 4.37 -15.85 -26.25
CA PRO A 375 4.09 -16.83 -27.31
C PRO A 375 4.99 -18.08 -27.28
N ALA A 376 6.19 -17.92 -26.72
CA ALA A 376 7.15 -19.00 -26.50
C ALA A 376 6.59 -20.16 -25.66
N ALA A 377 5.73 -19.88 -24.68
CA ALA A 377 5.14 -20.91 -23.81
C ALA A 377 4.38 -21.98 -24.61
N ALA A 378 3.73 -21.59 -25.72
CA ALA A 378 2.94 -22.47 -26.57
C ALA A 378 3.78 -23.37 -27.51
N SER A 379 5.04 -23.01 -27.82
CA SER A 379 5.79 -23.64 -28.91
C SER A 379 7.18 -24.18 -28.53
N ARG A 380 7.81 -23.67 -27.46
CA ARG A 380 9.18 -24.05 -27.09
C ARG A 380 9.32 -25.55 -26.82
N ARG A 381 10.43 -26.14 -27.28
CA ARG A 381 10.69 -27.60 -27.18
C ARG A 381 10.85 -28.08 -25.74
N SER A 382 11.44 -27.25 -24.87
CA SER A 382 11.60 -27.48 -23.42
C SER A 382 10.28 -27.93 -22.76
N GLY A 383 9.19 -27.24 -23.09
CA GLY A 383 7.86 -27.51 -22.56
C GLY A 383 7.02 -28.55 -23.30
N ARG A 384 7.57 -29.23 -24.33
CA ARG A 384 6.78 -30.11 -25.22
C ARG A 384 6.05 -31.22 -24.46
N ARG A 385 6.72 -31.86 -23.51
CA ARG A 385 6.13 -32.97 -22.74
C ARG A 385 4.96 -32.49 -21.88
N ILE A 386 5.17 -31.44 -21.09
CA ILE A 386 4.14 -30.83 -20.25
C ILE A 386 2.92 -30.44 -21.08
N ARG A 387 3.11 -29.76 -22.21
CA ARG A 387 1.99 -29.40 -23.09
C ARG A 387 1.27 -30.60 -23.69
N ALA A 388 1.98 -31.69 -23.98
CA ALA A 388 1.34 -32.90 -24.49
C ALA A 388 0.50 -33.59 -23.40
N ASP A 389 0.97 -33.58 -22.16
CA ASP A 389 0.27 -34.17 -21.03
C ASP A 389 -0.94 -33.29 -20.59
N LEU A 390 -0.85 -31.95 -20.73
CA LEU A 390 -1.98 -31.02 -20.51
C LEU A 390 -3.15 -31.17 -21.51
N LEU A 391 -2.92 -31.80 -22.66
CA LEU A 391 -3.92 -31.98 -23.72
C LEU A 391 -4.61 -33.36 -23.69
N ARG A 392 -4.17 -34.25 -22.79
CA ARG A 392 -4.79 -35.56 -22.58
C ARG A 392 -5.88 -35.45 -21.53
#